data_AF-A0A973C4P9-F1
#
_entry.id   AF-A0A973C4P9-F1
#
_cell.length_a   1.000
_cell.length_b   1.000
_cell.length_c   1.000
_cell.angle_alpha   90.00
_cell.angle_beta   90.00
_cell.angle_gamma   90.00
#
_symmetry.space_group_name_H-M   'P 1'
#
loop_
_entity.id
_entity.type
_entity.pdbx_description
1 polymer ?
#
loop_
_entity_poly.entity_id
_entity_poly.type
_entity_poly.pdbx_seq_one_letter_code
_entity_poly.pdbx_strand_id
1 'polypeptide(L)' 'MSKEVKVEVAIYKFTAADHRYSVQSKLGVPDGIRGCFGKRKIFLISQYGQVEFHFSPQDALLLIHSENELGESVLSEKFE' A
#
# COMPACT_ATOMS: atom_id res chain seq x y z
N MET A 1 2.48 14.63 -8.77
CA MET A 1 1.80 14.91 -7.48
C MET A 1 2.27 13.91 -6.44
N SER A 2 2.29 14.28 -5.17
CA SER A 2 2.71 13.41 -4.07
C SER A 2 1.69 13.41 -2.94
N LYS A 3 1.57 12.30 -2.22
CA LYS A 3 0.68 12.12 -1.07
C LYS A 3 1.51 11.79 0.17
N GLU A 4 1.18 12.43 1.28
CA GLU A 4 1.78 12.14 2.59
C GLU A 4 0.85 11.22 3.37
N VAL A 5 1.39 10.09 3.83
CA VAL A 5 0.64 9.05 4.53
C VAL A 5 1.33 8.74 5.84
N LYS A 6 0.56 8.78 6.94
CA LYS A 6 1.03 8.29 8.23
C LYS A 6 0.97 6.76 8.23
N VAL A 7 2.13 6.14 8.40
CA VAL A 7 2.27 4.70 8.62
C VAL A 7 2.85 4.53 10.02
N GLU A 8 2.08 3.90 10.90
CA GLU A 8 2.39 3.76 12.33
C GLU A 8 2.71 5.10 13.00
N VAL A 9 3.99 5.37 13.27
CA VAL A 9 4.47 6.56 13.99
C VAL A 9 5.09 7.62 13.09
N ALA A 10 5.27 7.34 11.80
CA ALA A 10 5.99 8.23 10.87
C ALA A 10 5.14 8.60 9.64
N ILE A 11 5.45 9.76 9.04
CA ILE A 11 4.80 10.23 7.82
C ILE A 11 5.75 9.97 6.65
N TYR A 12 5.23 9.32 5.61
CA TYR A 12 5.97 8.97 4.40
C TYR A 12 5.33 9.61 3.18
N LYS A 13 6.17 9.96 2.21
CA LYS A 13 5.75 10.56 0.96
C LYS A 13 5.75 9.52 -0.16
N PHE A 14 4.62 9.42 -0.85
CA PHE A 14 4.40 8.52 -1.98
C PHE A 14 3.97 9.29 -3.24
N THR A 15 4.28 8.73 -4.39
CA THR A 15 3.99 9.29 -5.72
C THR A 15 3.52 8.19 -6.67
N ALA A 16 2.95 8.55 -7.81
CA ALA A 16 2.56 7.57 -8.83
C ALA A 16 3.75 6.81 -9.45
N ALA A 17 4.99 7.28 -9.25
CA ALA A 17 6.19 6.56 -9.65
C ALA A 17 6.62 5.47 -8.65
N ASP A 18 5.98 5.41 -7.47
CA ASP A 18 6.27 4.36 -6.50
C ASP A 18 5.76 3.00 -6.97
N HIS A 19 6.52 1.98 -6.62
CA HIS A 19 6.22 0.58 -6.91
C HIS A 19 6.52 -0.27 -5.69
N ARG A 20 6.12 -1.55 -5.70
CA ARG A 20 6.24 -2.45 -4.53
C ARG A 20 7.62 -2.38 -3.87
N TYR A 21 8.68 -2.46 -4.68
CA TYR A 21 10.05 -2.42 -4.16
C TYR A 21 10.44 -1.05 -3.56
N SER A 22 10.00 0.08 -4.13
CA SER A 22 10.29 1.40 -3.54
C SER A 22 9.54 1.61 -2.23
N VAL A 23 8.28 1.13 -2.14
CA VAL A 23 7.51 1.14 -0.90
C VAL A 23 8.20 0.31 0.18
N GLN A 24 8.62 -0.92 -0.15
CA GLN A 24 9.34 -1.78 0.78
C GLN A 24 10.71 -1.19 1.18
N SER A 25 11.41 -0.51 0.27
CA SER A 25 12.65 0.19 0.60
C SER A 25 12.44 1.36 1.57
N LYS A 26 11.26 1.99 1.56
CA LYS A 26 10.91 3.10 2.47
C LYS A 26 10.44 2.61 3.84
N LEU A 27 9.62 1.56 3.85
CA LEU A 27 8.90 1.10 5.04
C LEU A 27 9.52 -0.13 5.71
N GLY A 28 10.40 -0.84 5.02
CA GLY A 28 10.93 -2.12 5.46
C GLY A 28 10.06 -3.30 5.04
N VAL A 29 10.11 -4.39 5.79
CA VAL A 29 9.36 -5.63 5.49
C VAL A 29 7.89 -5.44 5.89
N PRO A 30 6.91 -5.80 5.05
CA PRO A 30 5.50 -5.71 5.41
C PRO A 30 5.11 -6.75 6.46
N ASP A 31 4.14 -6.40 7.30
CA ASP A 31 3.55 -7.31 8.30
C ASP A 31 2.76 -8.45 7.64
N GLY A 32 2.21 -8.17 6.46
CA GLY A 32 1.40 -9.14 5.71
C GLY A 32 1.40 -8.89 4.22
N ILE A 33 1.25 -9.98 3.46
CA ILE A 33 1.03 -9.96 2.01
C ILE A 33 -0.29 -10.65 1.68
N ARG A 34 -1.16 -9.98 0.92
CA ARG A 34 -2.55 -10.39 0.63
C ARG A 34 -2.94 -10.08 -0.82
N GLY A 35 -4.21 -10.27 -1.17
CA GLY A 35 -4.74 -9.90 -2.49
C GLY A 35 -4.20 -10.79 -3.61
N CYS A 36 -4.47 -12.09 -3.53
CA CYS A 36 -3.99 -13.08 -4.49
C CYS A 36 -4.71 -12.94 -5.85
N PHE A 37 -3.95 -12.65 -6.91
CA PHE A 37 -4.47 -12.47 -8.27
C PHE A 37 -3.96 -13.53 -9.25
N GLY A 38 -4.88 -14.07 -10.05
CA GLY A 38 -4.60 -15.02 -11.13
C GLY A 38 -4.10 -16.40 -10.67
N LYS A 39 -3.89 -17.30 -11.64
CA LYS A 39 -3.42 -18.68 -11.38
C LYS A 39 -2.02 -18.74 -10.77
N ARG A 40 -1.20 -17.71 -10.99
CA ARG A 40 0.16 -17.59 -10.47
C ARG A 40 0.20 -17.11 -9.01
N LYS A 41 -0.95 -16.86 -8.39
CA LYS A 41 -1.07 -16.39 -7.00
C LYS A 41 -0.19 -15.18 -6.69
N ILE A 42 -0.28 -14.15 -7.54
CA ILE A 42 0.49 -12.92 -7.35
C ILE A 42 -0.18 -12.14 -6.21
N PHE A 43 0.57 -11.83 -5.15
CA PHE A 43 0.08 -11.01 -4.04
C PHE A 43 0.17 -9.53 -4.43
N LEU A 44 -0.97 -8.86 -4.45
CA LEU A 44 -1.09 -7.47 -4.88
C LEU A 44 -1.19 -6.48 -3.71
N ILE A 45 -1.26 -6.94 -2.47
CA ILE A 45 -1.42 -6.08 -1.30
C ILE A 45 -0.29 -6.33 -0.32
N SER A 46 0.35 -5.26 0.16
CA SER A 46 1.28 -5.27 1.30
C SER A 46 0.69 -4.46 2.45
N GLN A 47 0.74 -5.02 3.66
CA GLN A 47 0.19 -4.43 4.88
C GLN A 47 1.31 -3.92 5.78
N TYR A 48 1.17 -2.69 6.29
CA TYR A 48 2.03 -2.05 7.29
C TYR A 48 1.14 -1.43 8.37
N GLY A 49 1.02 -2.10 9.51
CA GLY A 49 0.02 -1.83 10.53
C GLY A 49 -1.40 -1.93 9.98
N GLN A 50 -2.15 -0.83 10.07
CA GLN A 50 -3.51 -0.70 9.52
C GLN A 50 -3.54 -0.23 8.06
N VAL A 51 -2.38 0.16 7.50
CA VAL A 51 -2.30 0.71 6.15
C VAL A 51 -1.99 -0.39 5.14
N GLU A 52 -2.79 -0.44 4.09
CA GLU A 52 -2.64 -1.34 2.97
C GLU A 52 -2.15 -0.59 1.72
N PHE A 53 -1.15 -1.15 1.07
CA PHE A 53 -0.63 -0.69 -0.21
C PHE A 53 -1.02 -1.69 -1.30
N HIS A 54 -1.78 -1.22 -2.27
CA HIS A 54 -2.35 -2.02 -3.35
C HIS A 54 -1.57 -1.75 -4.64
N PHE A 55 -1.14 -2.82 -5.28
CA PHE A 55 -0.25 -2.79 -6.45
C PHE A 55 -0.92 -3.39 -7.68
N SER A 56 -0.50 -2.93 -8.85
CA SER A 56 -0.79 -3.61 -10.11
C SER A 56 -0.01 -4.92 -10.21
N PRO A 57 -0.37 -5.82 -11.14
CA PRO A 57 0.46 -6.99 -11.46
C PRO A 57 1.86 -6.65 -12.01
N GLN A 58 2.10 -5.38 -12.39
CA GLN A 58 3.40 -4.83 -12.81
C GLN A 58 4.08 -4.05 -11.68
N ASP A 59 3.64 -4.27 -10.44
CA ASP A 59 4.18 -3.70 -9.20
C ASP A 59 3.98 -2.19 -9.02
N ALA A 60 3.26 -1.49 -9.90
CA ALA A 60 2.96 -0.06 -9.74
C ALA A 60 2.01 0.17 -8.55
N LEU A 61 2.27 1.18 -7.72
CA LEU A 61 1.37 1.56 -6.63
C LEU A 61 0.09 2.18 -7.18
N LEU A 62 -1.07 1.62 -6.83
CA LEU A 62 -2.37 2.07 -7.32
C LEU A 62 -3.20 2.78 -6.25
N LEU A 63 -3.17 2.24 -5.02
CA LEU A 63 -4.01 2.71 -3.93
C LEU A 63 -3.29 2.50 -2.58
N ILE A 64 -3.42 3.49 -1.71
CA ILE A 64 -3.13 3.35 -0.28
C ILE A 64 -4.45 3.46 0.48
N HIS A 65 -4.73 2.46 1.32
CA HIS A 65 -6.01 2.31 1.99
C HIS A 65 -5.84 1.99 3.48
N SER A 66 -6.76 2.43 4.33
CA SER A 66 -6.81 2.05 5.75
C SER A 66 -8.24 2.16 6.25
N GLU A 67 -8.66 1.21 7.09
CA GLU A 67 -9.95 1.22 7.78
C GLU A 67 -9.75 1.35 9.30
N ASN A 68 -10.75 1.89 9.99
CA ASN A 68 -10.82 1.86 11.45
C ASN A 68 -11.41 0.52 11.95
N GLU A 69 -11.51 0.34 13.26
CA GLU A 69 -12.05 -0.89 13.87
C GLU A 69 -13.53 -1.17 13.53
N LEU A 70 -14.26 -0.15 13.05
CA LEU A 70 -15.65 -0.26 12.59
C LEU A 70 -15.75 -0.62 11.10
N GLY A 71 -14.62 -0.76 10.39
CA GLY A 71 -14.57 -0.99 8.95
C GLY A 71 -14.81 0.26 8.11
N GLU A 72 -14.73 1.45 8.70
CA GLU A 72 -14.89 2.70 7.96
C GLU A 72 -13.56 3.15 7.36
N SER A 73 -13.56 3.51 6.08
CA SER A 73 -12.37 4.02 5.39
C SER A 73 -11.87 5.32 6.02
N VAL A 74 -10.64 5.30 6.54
CA VAL A 74 -9.94 6.45 7.13
C VAL A 74 -8.91 7.06 6.16
N LEU A 75 -8.46 6.27 5.19
CA LEU A 75 -7.51 6.67 4.15
C LEU A 75 -7.88 5.98 2.84
N SER A 76 -7.94 6.75 1.74
CA SER A 76 -8.17 6.20 0.40
C SER A 76 -7.50 7.10 -0.64
N GLU A 77 -6.21 6.87 -0.86
CA GLU A 77 -5.40 7.68 -1.77
C GLU A 77 -5.09 6.90 -3.04
N LYS A 78 -5.64 7.36 -4.16
CA LYS A 78 -5.43 6.77 -5.48
C LYS A 78 -4.29 7.46 -6.21
N PHE A 79 -3.53 6.66 -6.97
CA PHE A 79 -2.42 7.11 -7.79
C PHE A 79 -2.75 6.81 -9.27
N GLU A 80 -2.70 7.85 -10.10
CA GLU A 80 -2.88 7.80 -11.56
C GLU A 80 -1.52 7.90 -12.27
#